data_AF-A0A7W1QE30-F1
#
_entry.id   AF-A0A7W1QE30-F1
#
_cell.length_a   1.000
_cell.length_b   1.000
_cell.length_c   1.000
_cell.angle_alpha   90.00
_cell.angle_beta   90.00
_cell.angle_gamma   90.00
#
_symmetry.space_group_name_H-M   'P 1'
#
loop_
_entity.id
_entity.type
_entity.pdbx_description
1 polymer ?
#
loop_
_entity_poly.entity_id
_entity_poly.type
_entity_poly.pdbx_seq_one_letter_code
_entity_poly.pdbx_strand_id
1 'polypeptide(L)' 'MSAGGPLQLVPIGWVQSPLTDAASAPKQGDEGAPGAWIVFEDAVAEGLDGIEVGDRRLQRALTGASEPGRPAPRT' A
#
# COMPACT_ATOMS: atom_id res chain seq x y z
N MET A 1 2.07 -1.34 34.36
CA MET A 1 1.71 -1.69 32.97
C MET A 1 3.02 -1.88 32.23
N SER A 2 3.45 -3.12 31.97
CA SER A 2 4.69 -3.33 31.22
C SER A 2 4.41 -3.02 29.74
N ALA A 3 5.19 -2.13 29.13
CA ALA A 3 5.12 -1.87 27.70
C ALA A 3 5.47 -3.17 26.97
N GLY A 4 4.62 -3.59 26.03
CA GLY A 4 4.87 -4.75 25.18
C GLY A 4 6.22 -4.62 24.47
N GLY A 5 6.87 -5.76 24.22
CA GLY A 5 8.14 -5.81 23.49
C GLY A 5 8.07 -5.15 22.10
N PRO A 6 9.21 -5.01 21.41
CA PRO A 6 9.28 -4.28 20.15
C PRO A 6 8.32 -4.88 19.11
N LEU A 7 7.50 -4.01 18.51
CA LEU A 7 6.62 -4.36 17.40
C LEU A 7 7.42 -4.44 16.12
N GLN A 8 7.34 -5.57 15.41
CA GLN A 8 7.91 -5.75 14.09
C GLN A 8 6.81 -5.57 13.03
N LEU A 9 7.11 -4.79 11.98
CA LEU A 9 6.21 -4.60 10.86
C LEU A 9 6.71 -5.43 9.67
N VAL A 10 5.82 -6.28 9.15
CA VAL A 10 6.08 -7.05 7.93
C VAL A 10 5.19 -6.48 6.82
N PRO A 11 5.75 -5.98 5.71
CA PRO A 11 4.96 -5.50 4.59
C PRO A 11 4.19 -6.66 3.96
N ILE A 12 2.94 -6.40 3.59
CA ILE A 12 2.05 -7.39 2.94
C ILE A 12 1.89 -7.15 1.43
N GLY A 13 2.61 -6.16 0.90
CA GLY A 13 2.44 -5.65 -0.45
C GLY A 13 2.88 -4.21 -0.57
N TRP A 14 2.46 -3.55 -1.65
CA TRP A 14 2.87 -2.18 -1.97
C TRP A 14 1.83 -1.41 -2.76
N VAL A 15 2.02 -0.09 -2.82
CA VAL A 15 1.26 0.79 -3.70
C VAL A 15 1.99 0.94 -5.02
N GLN A 16 1.26 0.78 -6.12
CA GLN A 16 1.69 1.14 -7.46
C GLN A 16 0.82 2.29 -7.95
N SER A 17 1.46 3.42 -8.26
CA SER A 17 0.78 4.63 -8.71
C SER A 17 1.65 5.38 -9.73
N PRO A 18 1.04 6.27 -10.54
CA PRO A 18 1.82 7.15 -11.41
C PRO A 18 2.54 8.27 -10.65
N LEU A 19 2.27 8.48 -9.36
CA LEU A 19 2.98 9.47 -8.54
C LEU A 19 4.37 8.96 -8.20
N THR A 20 5.38 9.48 -8.89
CA THR A 20 6.80 9.13 -8.68
C THR A 20 7.56 10.16 -7.86
N ASP A 21 7.00 11.37 -7.71
CA ASP A 21 7.58 12.46 -6.91
C ASP A 21 6.67 12.80 -5.73
N ALA A 22 7.23 12.73 -4.53
CA ALA A 22 6.53 13.01 -3.29
C ALA A 22 6.03 14.47 -3.21
N ALA A 23 6.73 15.43 -3.83
CA ALA A 23 6.29 16.83 -3.84
C ALA A 23 5.05 17.05 -4.72
N SER A 24 4.87 16.21 -5.75
CA SER A 24 3.67 16.20 -6.60
C SER A 24 2.48 15.45 -6.01
N ALA A 25 2.69 14.67 -4.94
CA ALA A 25 1.62 13.88 -4.33
C ALA A 25 0.63 14.79 -3.58
N PRO A 26 -0.69 14.53 -3.69
CA PRO A 26 -1.70 15.24 -2.92
C PRO A 26 -1.47 15.08 -1.42
N LYS A 27 -1.90 16.09 -0.64
CA LYS A 27 -1.77 16.03 0.82
C LYS A 27 -2.79 15.08 1.43
N GLN A 28 -3.95 14.93 0.77
CA GLN A 28 -5.01 14.00 1.14
C GLN A 28 -5.44 13.19 -0.09
N GLY A 29 -5.86 11.93 0.13
CA GLY A 29 -6.20 11.01 -0.96
C GLY A 29 -7.49 11.34 -1.72
N ASP A 30 -8.38 12.14 -1.12
CA ASP A 30 -9.63 12.61 -1.71
C ASP A 30 -9.50 13.95 -2.47
N GLU A 31 -8.29 14.53 -2.53
CA GLU A 31 -7.97 15.74 -3.30
C GLU A 31 -7.70 15.47 -4.79
N GLY A 32 -8.38 14.47 -5.38
CA GLY A 32 -8.24 14.14 -6.80
C GLY A 32 -6.95 13.38 -7.15
N ALA A 33 -6.46 12.54 -6.23
CA ALA A 33 -5.32 11.68 -6.48
C ALA A 33 -5.57 10.76 -7.69
N PRO A 34 -4.53 10.46 -8.50
CA PRO A 34 -4.67 9.48 -9.57
C PRO A 34 -4.98 8.10 -8.99
N GLY A 35 -5.62 7.27 -9.81
CA GLY A 35 -5.82 5.86 -9.48
C GLY A 35 -4.51 5.17 -9.14
N ALA A 36 -4.56 4.29 -8.14
CA ALA A 36 -3.43 3.48 -7.69
C ALA A 36 -3.89 2.06 -7.39
N TRP A 37 -2.96 1.12 -7.48
CA TRP A 37 -3.17 -0.28 -7.14
C TRP A 37 -2.46 -0.61 -5.83
N ILE A 38 -3.09 -1.42 -4.99
CA ILE A 38 -2.40 -2.15 -3.93
C ILE A 38 -2.07 -3.53 -4.51
N VAL A 39 -0.79 -3.81 -4.67
CA VAL A 39 -0.31 -5.12 -5.11
C VAL A 39 0.07 -5.90 -3.85
N PHE A 40 -0.63 -6.99 -3.61
CA PHE A 40 -0.37 -7.87 -2.47
C PHE A 40 0.64 -8.94 -2.83
N GLU A 41 1.40 -9.39 -1.84
CA GLU A 41 2.21 -10.60 -1.97
C GLU A 41 1.32 -11.85 -2.02
N ASP A 42 1.70 -12.86 -2.81
CA ASP A 42 0.91 -14.09 -2.93
C ASP A 42 0.68 -14.76 -1.57
N ALA A 43 1.65 -14.64 -0.65
CA ALA A 43 1.58 -15.21 0.70
C ALA A 43 0.45 -14.66 1.57
N VAL A 44 -0.15 -13.51 1.21
CA VAL A 44 -1.23 -12.88 1.98
C VAL A 44 -2.59 -12.93 1.27
N ALA A 45 -2.69 -13.63 0.14
CA ALA A 45 -3.90 -13.67 -0.69
C ALA A 45 -5.15 -14.14 0.08
N GLU A 46 -5.02 -15.12 0.97
CA GLU A 46 -6.13 -15.61 1.80
C GLU A 46 -6.72 -14.51 2.69
N GLY A 47 -5.91 -13.54 3.13
CA GLY A 47 -6.36 -12.41 3.94
C GLY A 47 -7.24 -11.40 3.20
N LEU A 48 -7.44 -11.58 1.89
CA LEU A 48 -8.30 -10.72 1.06
C LEU A 48 -9.75 -11.23 0.95
N ASP A 49 -10.07 -12.38 1.54
CA ASP A 49 -11.42 -12.93 1.51
C ASP A 49 -12.45 -11.95 2.10
N GLY A 50 -13.59 -11.80 1.42
CA GLY A 50 -14.63 -10.83 1.77
C GLY A 50 -14.32 -9.37 1.41
N ILE A 51 -13.28 -9.09 0.62
CA ILE A 51 -13.10 -7.78 -0.02
C ILE A 51 -13.80 -7.79 -1.38
N GLU A 52 -14.74 -6.88 -1.56
CA GLU A 52 -15.55 -6.76 -2.78
C GLU A 52 -15.34 -5.42 -3.49
N VAL A 53 -15.71 -5.37 -4.77
CA VAL A 53 -15.68 -4.11 -5.54
C VAL A 53 -16.66 -3.10 -4.92
N GLY A 54 -16.16 -1.89 -4.65
CA GLY A 54 -16.93 -0.82 -4.01
C GLY A 54 -16.71 -0.73 -2.49
N ASP A 55 -15.98 -1.67 -1.90
CA ASP A 55 -15.62 -1.59 -0.49
C ASP A 55 -14.71 -0.39 -0.18
N ARG A 56 -15.06 0.32 0.89
CA ARG A 56 -14.14 1.30 1.50
C ARG A 56 -13.18 0.56 2.43
N ARG A 57 -11.88 0.77 2.23
CA ARG A 57 -10.81 0.21 3.05
C ARG A 57 -9.79 1.29 3.42
N LEU A 58 -9.23 1.19 4.62
CA LEU A 58 -8.12 2.03 5.06
C LEU A 58 -6.82 1.28 4.81
N GLN A 59 -5.90 1.90 4.10
CA GLN A 59 -4.58 1.36 3.85
C GLN A 59 -3.53 2.22 4.56
N ARG A 60 -2.57 1.55 5.23
CA ARG A 60 -1.43 2.21 5.85
C ARG A 60 -0.15 1.80 5.13
N ALA A 61 0.36 2.69 4.30
CA ALA A 61 1.67 2.53 3.68
C ALA A 61 2.78 2.95 4.66
N LEU A 62 3.95 2.33 4.51
CA LEU A 62 5.19 2.79 5.12
C LEU A 62 5.98 3.55 4.06
N THR A 63 6.21 4.85 4.27
CA THR A 63 6.99 5.68 3.35
C THR A 63 8.49 5.45 3.60
N GLY A 64 9.25 5.07 2.56
CA GLY A 64 10.71 4.93 2.64
C GLY A 64 11.31 3.65 2.06
N ALA A 65 10.49 2.67 1.66
CA ALA A 65 10.96 1.44 1.03
C ALA A 65 10.71 1.48 -0.49
N SER A 66 11.58 2.15 -1.24
CA SER A 66 11.68 1.93 -2.69
C SER A 66 12.61 0.76 -2.94
N GLU A 67 12.07 -0.37 -3.39
CA GLU A 67 12.90 -1.52 -3.79
C GLU A 67 13.28 -1.45 -5.28
N PRO A 68 14.58 -1.51 -5.62
CA PRO A 68 15.02 -1.61 -7.00
C PRO A 68 14.73 -3.02 -7.57
N GLY A 69 14.19 -3.09 -8.80
CA GLY A 69 13.97 -4.37 -9.51
C GLY A 69 12.51 -4.83 -9.63
N ARG A 70 11.55 -4.01 -9.20
CA ARG A 70 10.11 -4.34 -9.28
C ARG A 70 9.63 -4.51 -10.74
N PRO A 71 8.82 -5.54 -11.04
CA PRO A 71 8.20 -5.69 -12.35
C PRO A 71 7.31 -4.49 -12.70
N ALA A 72 7.35 -4.09 -13.97
CA ALA A 72 6.52 -3.01 -14.49
C ALA A 72 5.02 -3.30 -14.26
N PRO A 73 4.18 -2.26 -14.04
CA PRO A 73 2.73 -2.42 -13.94
C PRO A 73 2.20 -3.26 -15.11
N ARG A 74 1.41 -4.31 -14.80
CA ARG A 74 0.58 -4.96 -15.81
C ARG A 74 -0.66 -4.08 -16.00
N THR A 75 -0.81 -3.57 -17.22
CA THR A 75 -1.96 -2.77 -17.68
C THR A 75 -3.24 -3.57 -17.71
#